data_AF-A0A848S8I1-F1
#
_entry.id   AF-A0A848S8I1-F1
#
_cell.length_a   1.000
_cell.length_b   1.000
_cell.length_c   1.000
_cell.angle_alpha   90.00
_cell.angle_beta   90.00
_cell.angle_gamma   90.00
#
_symmetry.space_group_name_H-M   'P 1'
#
loop_
_entity.id
_entity.type
_entity.pdbx_description
1 polymer ?
#
loop_
_entity_poly.entity_id
_entity_poly.type
_entity_poly.pdbx_seq_one_letter_code
_entity_poly.pdbx_strand_id
1 'polypeptide(L)' 'MADDKLALCLWFATEAEEAANFYCDLFPQSEIASVDRSPSDWPGGKAGDVITVGFTLLGVRAMAMNGGPGD' A
#
# COMPACT_ATOMS: atom_id res chain seq x y z
N MET A 1 19.98 4.46 10.01
CA MET A 1 18.65 4.14 9.45
C MET A 1 18.43 2.68 9.75
N ALA A 2 17.35 2.34 10.46
CA ALA A 2 17.11 0.97 10.91
C ALA A 2 17.17 0.03 9.70
N ASP A 3 17.87 -1.11 9.84
CA ASP A 3 17.90 -2.19 8.87
C ASP A 3 16.50 -2.42 8.27
N ASP A 4 16.33 -2.15 6.97
CA ASP A 4 15.10 -2.32 6.18
C ASP A 4 14.73 -3.80 5.95
N LYS A 5 14.86 -4.63 6.99
CA LYS A 5 14.54 -6.06 6.94
C LYS A 5 13.08 -6.36 7.28
N LEU A 6 12.35 -5.37 7.81
CA LEU A 6 10.95 -5.48 8.19
C LEU A 6 10.14 -4.36 7.56
N ALA A 7 9.03 -4.73 6.92
CA ALA A 7 8.03 -3.80 6.43
C ALA A 7 6.64 -4.29 6.86
N LEU A 8 5.77 -3.35 7.22
CA LEU A 8 4.36 -3.65 7.48
C LEU A 8 3.65 -3.90 6.15
N CYS A 9 2.86 -4.97 6.07
CA CYS A 9 2.00 -5.23 4.92
C CYS A 9 0.54 -5.21 5.38
N LEU A 10 -0.24 -4.27 4.84
CA LEU A 10 -1.64 -4.04 5.17
C LEU A 10 -2.50 -4.51 3.98
N TRP A 11 -3.43 -5.42 4.26
CA TRP A 11 -4.34 -5.95 3.25
C TRP A 11 -5.63 -5.12 3.19
N PHE A 12 -6.01 -4.74 1.98
CA PHE A 12 -7.25 -4.04 1.67
C PHE A 12 -8.05 -4.80 0.60
N ALA A 13 -9.36 -4.58 0.60
CA ALA A 13 -10.20 -5.10 -0.47
C ALA A 13 -9.88 -4.40 -1.80
N THR A 14 -10.05 -3.07 -1.86
CA THR A 14 -9.85 -2.26 -3.08
C THR A 14 -9.26 -0.87 -2.85
N GLU A 15 -9.13 -0.41 -1.60
CA GLU A 15 -8.89 1.00 -1.25
C GLU A 15 -7.48 1.26 -0.70
N ALA A 16 -6.48 0.44 -1.05
CA ALA A 16 -5.11 0.57 -0.54
C ALA A 16 -4.48 1.96 -0.78
N GLU A 17 -4.69 2.56 -1.96
CA GLU A 17 -4.16 3.89 -2.29
C GLU A 17 -4.82 4.99 -1.46
N GLU A 18 -6.14 4.95 -1.32
CA GLU A 18 -6.88 5.94 -0.53
C GLU A 18 -6.48 5.85 0.95
N ALA A 19 -6.39 4.64 1.49
CA ALA A 19 -5.95 4.42 2.86
C ALA A 19 -4.53 4.92 3.11
N ALA A 20 -3.58 4.62 2.21
CA ALA A 20 -2.22 5.09 2.33
C ALA A 20 -2.12 6.62 2.29
N ASN A 21 -2.88 7.27 1.39
CA ASN A 21 -2.94 8.74 1.32
C ASN A 21 -3.52 9.33 2.61
N PHE A 22 -4.61 8.75 3.13
CA PHE A 22 -5.20 9.18 4.40
C PHE A 22 -4.22 9.07 5.57
N TYR A 23 -3.47 7.97 5.67
CA TYR A 23 -2.47 7.81 6.72
C TYR A 23 -1.32 8.80 6.58
N CYS A 24 -0.86 9.05 5.36
CA CYS A 24 0.24 9.98 5.12
C CYS A 24 -0.15 11.44 5.40
N ASP A 25 -1.41 11.82 5.16
CA ASP A 25 -1.94 13.14 5.48
C ASP A 25 -2.12 13.32 7.00
N LEU A 26 -2.56 12.26 7.69
CA LEU A 26 -2.87 12.33 9.12
C LEU A 26 -1.64 12.32 10.03
N PHE A 27 -0.61 11.55 9.69
CA PHE A 27 0.52 11.28 10.58
C PHE A 27 1.81 11.98 10.13
N PRO A 28 2.55 12.63 11.04
CA PRO A 28 3.85 13.21 10.70
C PRO A 28 4.85 12.11 10.30
N GLN A 29 5.88 12.49 9.54
CA GLN A 29 6.91 11.56 9.04
C GLN A 29 6.31 10.40 8.24
N SER A 30 5.26 10.69 7.47
CA SER A 30 4.58 9.74 6.62
C SER A 30 4.50 10.30 5.21
N GLU A 31 4.77 9.47 4.21
CA GLU A 31 4.80 9.86 2.81
C GLU A 31 4.57 8.67 1.89
N ILE A 32 3.86 8.89 0.79
CA ILE A 32 3.74 7.89 -0.27
C ILE A 32 5.07 7.80 -1.01
N ALA A 33 5.60 6.58 -1.16
CA ALA A 33 6.83 6.32 -1.90
C ALA A 33 6.56 5.80 -3.31
N SER A 34 5.58 4.90 -3.48
CA SER A 34 5.24 4.32 -4.78
C SER A 34 3.79 3.87 -4.85
N VAL A 35 3.21 3.93 -6.05
CA VAL A 35 1.92 3.31 -6.39
C VAL A 35 2.16 2.40 -7.58
N ASP A 36 2.07 1.09 -7.33
CA ASP A 36 2.28 0.07 -8.36
C ASP A 36 0.93 -0.41 -8.88
N ARG A 37 0.81 -0.46 -10.21
CA ARG A 37 -0.38 -0.92 -10.92
C ARG A 37 -0.14 -2.30 -11.52
N SER A 38 -1.14 -3.17 -11.48
CA SER A 38 -1.03 -4.52 -12.01
C SER A 38 -0.79 -4.52 -13.52
N PRO A 39 0.22 -5.24 -14.04
CA PRO A 39 0.45 -5.34 -15.49
C PRO A 39 -0.55 -6.28 -16.19
N SER A 40 -1.30 -7.09 -15.44
CA SER A 40 -2.24 -8.08 -15.96
C SER A 40 -3.46 -8.22 -15.05
N ASP A 41 -4.49 -8.93 -15.51
CA ASP A 41 -5.61 -9.33 -14.66
C ASP A 41 -5.13 -10.25 -13.52
N TRP A 42 -5.80 -10.17 -12.38
CA TRP A 42 -5.44 -10.89 -11.15
C TRP A 42 -6.69 -11.24 -10.33
N PRO A 43 -6.61 -12.14 -9.32
CA PRO A 43 -7.81 -12.67 -8.66
C PRO A 43 -8.78 -11.63 -8.06
N GLY A 44 -8.28 -10.45 -7.66
CA GLY A 44 -9.08 -9.38 -7.07
C GLY A 44 -9.22 -8.13 -7.94
N GLY A 45 -8.80 -8.14 -9.21
CA GLY A 45 -8.85 -6.96 -10.06
C GLY A 45 -8.33 -7.15 -11.50
N LYS A 46 -8.15 -6.05 -12.21
CA LYS A 46 -7.76 -6.03 -13.62
C LYS A 46 -6.37 -5.42 -13.84
N ALA A 47 -5.84 -5.60 -15.05
CA ALA A 47 -4.69 -4.84 -15.50
C ALA A 47 -4.92 -3.33 -15.39
N GLY A 48 -3.95 -2.59 -14.86
CA GLY A 48 -4.00 -1.15 -14.63
C GLY A 48 -4.57 -0.72 -13.28
N ASP A 49 -5.22 -1.63 -12.54
CA ASP A 49 -5.66 -1.36 -11.17
C ASP A 49 -4.47 -1.27 -10.23
N VAL A 50 -4.59 -0.46 -9.17
CA VAL A 50 -3.56 -0.39 -8.14
C VAL A 50 -3.54 -1.70 -7.37
N ILE A 51 -2.35 -2.31 -7.29
CA ILE A 51 -2.14 -3.58 -6.60
C ILE A 51 -1.39 -3.37 -5.28
N THR A 52 -0.33 -2.56 -5.28
CA THR A 52 0.44 -2.24 -4.07
C THR A 52 0.78 -0.77 -4.00
N VAL A 53 0.86 -0.25 -2.79
CA VAL A 53 1.27 1.12 -2.49
C VAL A 53 2.33 1.07 -1.41
N GLY A 54 3.54 1.50 -1.74
CA GLY A 54 4.64 1.64 -0.79
C GLY A 54 4.59 3.01 -0.14
N PHE A 55 4.72 3.06 1.18
CA PHE A 55 4.70 4.32 1.92
C PHE A 55 5.50 4.23 3.22
N THR A 56 5.82 5.39 3.79
CA THR A 56 6.34 5.51 5.15
C THR A 56 5.20 5.95 6.06
N LEU A 57 5.08 5.34 7.24
CA LEU A 57 4.11 5.70 8.26
C LEU A 57 4.83 5.89 9.60
N LEU A 58 4.82 7.11 10.14
CA LEU A 58 5.51 7.44 11.40
C LEU A 58 6.98 7.00 11.39
N GLY A 59 7.66 7.15 10.25
CA GLY A 59 9.05 6.72 10.05
C GLY A 59 9.26 5.20 9.84
N VAL A 60 8.20 4.40 9.77
CA VAL A 60 8.25 2.95 9.51
C VAL A 60 7.87 2.65 8.06
N ARG A 61 8.60 1.75 7.39
CA ARG A 61 8.22 1.27 6.05
C ARG A 61 6.95 0.43 6.09
N ALA A 62 5.99 0.79 5.25
CA ALA A 62 4.72 0.11 5.10
C ALA A 62 4.38 -0.11 3.61
N MET A 63 3.56 -1.12 3.37
CA MET A 63 2.96 -1.46 2.09
C MET A 63 1.47 -1.68 2.32
N ALA A 64 0.64 -1.04 1.51
CA ALA A 64 -0.78 -1.36 1.40
C ALA A 64 -0.98 -2.17 0.12
N MET A 65 -1.77 -3.24 0.18
CA MET A 65 -2.03 -4.12 -0.96
C MET A 65 -3.52 -4.32 -1.14
N ASN A 66 -4.00 -4.13 -2.37
CA ASN A 66 -5.33 -4.56 -2.78
C ASN A 66 -5.26 -6.05 -3.09
N GLY A 67 -5.93 -6.85 -2.28
CA GLY A 67 -5.95 -8.31 -2.45
C GLY A 67 -7.34 -8.87 -2.78
N GLY A 68 -8.36 -8.00 -2.87
CA GLY A 68 -9.75 -8.41 -2.99
C GLY A 68 -10.38 -8.71 -1.62
N PRO A 69 -11.70 -8.99 -1.60
CA PRO A 69 -12.40 -9.35 -0.37
C PRO A 69 -11.70 -10.57 0.26
N GLY A 70 -11.20 -10.39 1.49
CA GLY A 70 -10.79 -11.53 2.31
C GLY A 70 -12.03 -12.35 2.61
N ASP A 71 -11.94 -13.66 2.34
CA ASP A 71 -13.01 -14.62 2.59
C ASP A 71 -13.50 -14.58 4.05
#